data_AF-A0A3M7SZN0-F1
#
_entry.id   AF-A0A3M7SZN0-F1
#
_cell.length_a   1.000
_cell.length_b   1.000
_cell.length_c   1.000
_cell.angle_alpha   90.00
_cell.angle_beta   90.00
_cell.angle_gamma   90.00
#
_symmetry.space_group_name_H-M   'P 1'
#
loop_
_entity.id
_entity.type
_entity.pdbx_description
1 polymer ?
#
loop_
_entity_poly.entity_id
_entity_poly.type
_entity_poly.pdbx_seq_one_letter_code
_entity_poly.pdbx_strand_id
1 'polypeptide(L)'
;MSATLIWFYLFQTSFVLSQNYVTFLGDKNPNTDHDAYVVQTNCSNAITSLYFDNQMNKWTFSSADSCLHSLNDILSYCQRVYPELNVINIQLVSEKIGFKICDPTSCSVENGALFKCLYGAFKSKTQFQVPVDCQFEHLARKSECKTTENWKNLANQKCQSFNKIFHVTNYSMIQWCDAFKDGIETFNGIEFICCPNKLKNVRIEDENIDSQQFVTNYYSDDVELLDSNNLVYNVKLIDKPKKDEKFKFLGYATTFFLIGFFMTVFVFIFYRIFKKNRKSDILRQRLGQHIDKDQDSQLNQMQINGYENPTYKFFDDQNGSL
;
A
#
# COMPACT_ATOMS: atom_id res chain seq x y z
N MET A 1 49.89 49.31 -43.44
CA MET A 1 49.19 48.45 -42.47
C MET A 1 50.22 47.51 -41.88
N SER A 2 50.58 47.72 -40.62
CA SER A 2 51.79 47.15 -40.02
C SER A 2 51.65 45.66 -39.72
N ALA A 3 52.70 44.89 -40.02
CA ALA A 3 52.82 43.48 -39.68
C ALA A 3 52.58 43.18 -38.19
N THR A 4 52.67 44.20 -37.33
CA THR A 4 52.36 44.11 -35.88
C THR A 4 50.89 43.86 -35.58
N LEU A 5 49.95 44.31 -36.42
CA LEU A 5 48.52 44.05 -36.22
C LEU A 5 48.14 42.61 -36.60
N ILE A 6 48.85 42.02 -37.57
CA ILE A 6 48.65 40.62 -37.99
C ILE A 6 49.19 39.69 -36.90
N TRP A 7 50.32 40.02 -36.28
CA TRP A 7 50.82 39.27 -35.12
C TRP A 7 49.90 39.41 -33.90
N PHE A 8 49.30 40.58 -33.65
CA PHE A 8 48.31 40.74 -32.57
C PHE A 8 47.05 39.91 -32.79
N TYR A 9 46.53 39.84 -34.03
CA TYR A 9 45.38 39.01 -34.38
C TYR A 9 45.70 37.50 -34.34
N LEU A 10 46.89 37.08 -34.81
CA LEU A 10 47.30 35.68 -34.76
C LEU A 10 47.62 35.21 -33.32
N PHE A 11 48.14 36.08 -32.45
CA PHE A 11 48.37 35.75 -31.04
C PHE A 11 47.07 35.67 -30.23
N GLN A 12 46.03 36.44 -30.59
CA GLN A 12 44.71 36.33 -29.96
C GLN A 12 43.92 35.08 -30.38
N THR A 13 44.22 34.48 -31.53
CA THR A 13 43.53 33.25 -31.98
C THR A 13 44.16 31.95 -31.46
N SER A 14 45.29 31.99 -30.74
CA SER A 14 45.96 30.78 -30.24
C SER A 14 45.73 30.48 -28.75
N PHE A 15 44.99 31.31 -28.03
CA PHE A 15 44.56 31.03 -26.65
C PHE A 15 43.15 30.43 -26.60
N VAL A 16 42.88 29.38 -27.37
CA VAL A 16 41.83 28.43 -26.98
C VAL A 16 42.47 27.54 -25.92
N LEU A 17 42.47 28.04 -24.68
CA LEU A 17 42.91 27.28 -23.52
C LEU A 17 42.15 25.96 -23.50
N SER A 18 42.95 24.91 -23.48
CA SER A 18 42.54 23.52 -23.51
C SER A 18 41.91 23.16 -22.15
N GLN A 19 40.65 23.53 -21.95
CA GLN A 19 39.95 23.33 -20.68
C GLN A 19 39.52 21.88 -20.49
N ASN A 20 39.59 21.42 -19.24
CA ASN A 20 39.06 20.13 -18.83
C ASN A 20 37.55 20.11 -19.08
N TYR A 21 37.03 19.00 -19.60
CA TYR A 21 35.61 18.81 -19.86
C TYR A 21 35.09 17.52 -19.24
N VAL A 22 33.81 17.51 -18.89
CA VAL A 22 33.15 16.40 -18.20
C VAL A 22 32.04 15.82 -19.08
N THR A 23 32.03 14.49 -19.23
CA THR A 23 30.97 13.77 -19.94
C THR A 23 30.41 12.64 -19.08
N PHE A 24 29.09 12.58 -18.91
CA PHE A 24 28.44 11.52 -18.14
C PHE A 24 28.36 10.22 -18.91
N LEU A 25 28.53 9.09 -18.21
CA LEU A 25 28.42 7.75 -18.78
C LEU A 25 26.98 7.27 -18.64
N GLY A 26 26.25 7.16 -19.75
CA GLY A 26 24.85 6.73 -19.81
C GLY A 26 24.00 7.58 -20.75
N ASP A 27 22.75 7.16 -20.98
CA ASP A 27 21.90 7.71 -22.05
C ASP A 27 21.38 9.14 -21.81
N LYS A 28 21.56 9.73 -20.61
CA LYS A 28 21.14 11.12 -20.34
C LYS A 28 22.13 11.86 -19.44
N ASN A 29 22.61 13.00 -19.92
CA ASN A 29 23.24 14.01 -19.08
C ASN A 29 22.21 14.46 -18.03
N PRO A 30 22.52 14.40 -16.72
CA PRO A 30 21.56 14.66 -15.66
C PRO A 30 20.96 16.07 -15.65
N ASN A 31 21.48 17.02 -16.44
CA ASN A 31 20.90 18.35 -16.54
C ASN A 31 20.19 18.60 -17.87
N THR A 32 18.95 18.13 -17.99
CA THR A 32 18.07 18.44 -19.14
C THR A 32 17.27 19.74 -18.96
N ASP A 33 17.21 20.28 -17.74
CA ASP A 33 16.23 21.31 -17.37
C ASP A 33 16.87 22.62 -16.86
N HIS A 34 18.19 22.79 -16.98
CA HIS A 34 18.96 23.92 -16.42
C HIS A 34 18.76 24.13 -14.91
N ASP A 35 18.52 23.04 -14.20
CA ASP A 35 18.31 23.03 -12.76
C ASP A 35 19.66 23.02 -12.01
N ALA A 36 19.62 23.34 -10.71
CA ALA A 36 20.81 23.39 -9.87
C ALA A 36 21.20 21.99 -9.38
N TYR A 37 22.27 21.43 -9.95
CA TYR A 37 22.79 20.11 -9.59
C TYR A 37 24.27 20.15 -9.19
N VAL A 38 24.65 19.24 -8.29
CA VAL A 38 26.03 19.03 -7.87
C VAL A 38 26.35 17.53 -7.81
N VAL A 39 27.61 17.18 -8.02
CA VAL A 39 28.10 15.80 -7.88
C VAL A 39 29.17 15.75 -6.80
N GLN A 40 28.91 14.94 -5.78
CA GLN A 40 29.89 14.54 -4.78
C GLN A 40 30.75 13.41 -5.35
N THR A 41 32.06 13.55 -5.28
CA THR A 41 33.04 12.58 -5.77
C THR A 41 33.71 11.82 -4.62
N ASN A 42 34.31 10.66 -4.92
CA ASN A 42 35.16 9.97 -3.95
C ASN A 42 36.47 10.72 -3.77
N CYS A 43 36.76 11.12 -2.53
CA CYS A 43 37.86 12.02 -2.20
C CYS A 43 39.23 11.32 -2.07
N SER A 44 39.36 10.14 -2.69
CA SER A 44 40.56 9.31 -2.62
C SER A 44 41.70 9.86 -3.48
N ASN A 45 41.36 10.60 -4.53
CA ASN A 45 42.28 11.36 -5.37
C ASN A 45 41.80 12.83 -5.35
N ALA A 46 42.65 13.80 -5.68
CA ALA A 46 42.39 15.25 -5.63
C ALA A 46 41.28 15.76 -6.60
N ILE A 47 40.17 15.04 -6.69
CA ILE A 47 39.06 15.26 -7.60
C ILE A 47 38.02 16.07 -6.84
N THR A 48 37.87 17.31 -7.29
CA THR A 48 36.94 18.28 -6.76
C THR A 48 35.50 17.91 -7.16
N SER A 49 34.57 18.19 -6.26
CA SER A 49 33.14 18.06 -6.55
C SER A 49 32.72 18.99 -7.69
N LEU A 50 31.73 18.56 -8.47
CA LEU A 50 31.27 19.23 -9.67
C LEU A 50 29.95 19.96 -9.42
N TYR A 51 29.72 21.03 -10.18
CA TYR A 51 28.40 21.66 -10.29
C TYR A 51 28.10 21.95 -11.76
N PHE A 52 26.82 22.13 -12.08
CA PHE A 52 26.42 22.54 -13.42
C PHE A 52 26.38 24.07 -13.51
N ASP A 53 27.24 24.63 -14.35
CA ASP A 53 27.22 26.05 -14.66
C ASP A 53 26.10 26.33 -15.66
N ASN A 54 25.01 26.94 -15.19
CA ASN A 54 23.86 27.30 -16.01
C ASN A 54 24.19 28.38 -17.05
N GLN A 55 25.17 29.25 -16.81
CA GLN A 55 25.56 30.29 -17.77
C GLN A 55 26.38 29.70 -18.92
N MET A 56 27.31 28.80 -18.59
CA MET A 56 28.17 28.15 -19.56
C MET A 56 27.55 26.88 -20.16
N ASN A 57 26.40 26.43 -19.63
CA ASN A 57 25.71 25.20 -19.99
C ASN A 57 26.63 23.96 -19.93
N LYS A 58 27.48 23.88 -18.90
CA LYS A 58 28.49 22.83 -18.76
C LYS A 58 28.76 22.46 -17.30
N TRP A 59 29.19 21.22 -17.09
CA TRP A 59 29.68 20.78 -15.79
C TRP A 59 31.08 21.33 -15.54
N THR A 60 31.26 21.97 -14.40
CA THR A 60 32.50 22.67 -14.03
C THR A 60 32.92 22.32 -12.60
N PHE A 61 34.22 22.40 -12.34
CA PHE A 61 34.79 22.25 -11.01
C PHE A 61 34.70 23.57 -10.24
N SER A 62 34.34 23.51 -8.95
CA SER A 62 34.50 24.67 -8.07
C SER A 62 35.99 24.87 -7.78
N SER A 63 36.49 26.11 -7.90
CA SER A 63 37.89 26.49 -7.65
C SER A 63 38.33 26.39 -6.19
N ALA A 64 37.58 25.67 -5.36
CA ALA A 64 37.85 25.44 -3.95
C ALA A 64 37.94 23.93 -3.72
N ASP A 65 39.15 23.48 -3.41
CA ASP A 65 39.47 22.14 -2.95
C ASP A 65 38.73 21.85 -1.65
N SER A 66 37.60 21.14 -1.71
CA SER A 66 37.03 20.52 -0.53
C SER A 66 36.21 19.32 -0.94
N CYS A 67 36.76 18.15 -0.68
CA CYS A 67 35.96 16.94 -0.57
C CYS A 67 34.69 17.20 0.24
N LEU A 68 33.55 16.73 -0.25
CA LEU A 68 32.29 16.79 0.48
C LEU A 68 32.12 15.47 1.24
N HIS A 69 32.10 15.51 2.57
CA HIS A 69 32.03 14.31 3.42
C HIS A 69 30.64 14.11 4.05
N SER A 70 29.87 15.18 4.18
CA SER A 70 28.56 15.18 4.84
C SER A 70 27.49 15.89 4.01
N LEU A 71 26.21 15.65 4.33
CA LEU A 71 25.08 16.37 3.72
C LEU A 71 25.17 17.89 3.96
N ASN A 72 25.73 18.32 5.09
CA ASN A 72 25.97 19.73 5.37
C ASN A 72 27.06 20.32 4.48
N ASP A 73 28.11 19.56 4.15
CA ASP A 73 29.14 20.01 3.20
C ASP A 73 28.55 20.19 1.82
N ILE A 74 27.69 19.26 1.39
CA ILE A 74 27.01 19.30 0.09
C ILE A 74 26.04 20.49 0.03
N LEU A 75 25.27 20.75 1.09
CA LEU A 75 24.40 21.92 1.19
C LEU A 75 25.20 23.22 1.12
N SER A 76 26.29 23.31 1.89
CA SER A 76 27.20 24.47 1.88
C SER A 76 27.85 24.66 0.50
N TYR A 77 28.18 23.57 -0.19
CA TYR A 77 28.70 23.57 -1.55
C TYR A 77 27.66 24.11 -2.54
N CYS A 78 26.42 23.63 -2.49
CA CYS A 78 25.30 24.16 -3.29
C CYS A 78 25.10 25.67 -3.07
N GLN A 79 25.09 26.13 -1.82
CA GLN A 79 24.94 27.55 -1.47
C GLN A 79 26.06 28.41 -2.04
N ARG A 80 27.28 27.86 -2.10
CA ARG A 80 28.46 28.56 -2.62
C ARG A 80 28.50 28.62 -4.15
N VAL A 81 28.14 27.54 -4.84
CA VAL A 81 28.18 27.48 -6.32
C VAL A 81 26.92 28.05 -6.98
N TYR A 82 25.83 28.18 -6.22
CA TYR A 82 24.58 28.83 -6.65
C TYR A 82 24.15 29.96 -5.68
N PRO A 83 24.96 31.02 -5.50
CA PRO A 83 24.68 32.08 -4.53
C PRO A 83 23.37 32.83 -4.80
N GLU A 84 22.98 32.93 -6.07
CA GLU A 84 21.77 33.65 -6.50
C GLU A 84 20.47 32.88 -6.23
N LEU A 85 20.54 31.58 -5.97
CA LEU A 85 19.34 30.75 -5.85
C LEU A 85 18.75 30.74 -4.43
N ASN A 86 19.46 31.22 -3.41
CA ASN A 86 19.06 31.05 -2.00
C ASN A 86 18.71 29.58 -1.69
N VAL A 87 19.72 28.70 -1.84
CA VAL A 87 19.58 27.27 -1.61
C VAL A 87 19.30 26.97 -0.14
N ILE A 88 18.20 26.26 0.12
CA ILE A 88 17.74 25.92 1.48
C ILE A 88 17.94 24.46 1.85
N ASN A 89 18.01 23.56 0.87
CA ASN A 89 18.25 22.14 1.13
C ASN A 89 18.83 21.44 -0.12
N ILE A 90 19.09 20.13 -0.02
CA ILE A 90 19.55 19.27 -1.10
C ILE A 90 18.69 18.01 -1.17
N GLN A 91 18.60 17.40 -2.34
CA GLN A 91 17.95 16.12 -2.56
C GLN A 91 18.90 15.16 -3.27
N LEU A 92 19.05 13.95 -2.75
CA LEU A 92 19.76 12.88 -3.44
C LEU A 92 18.94 12.41 -4.66
N VAL A 93 19.52 12.48 -5.85
CA VAL A 93 18.89 12.10 -7.12
C VAL A 93 19.38 10.73 -7.56
N SER A 94 20.67 10.46 -7.37
CA SER A 94 21.27 9.16 -7.64
C SER A 94 22.48 8.93 -6.75
N GLU A 95 22.53 7.78 -6.09
CA GLU A 95 23.67 7.35 -5.27
C GLU A 95 24.93 7.06 -6.09
N LYS A 96 24.75 6.69 -7.35
CA LYS A 96 25.85 6.31 -8.24
C LYS A 96 25.64 6.86 -9.63
N ILE A 97 26.55 7.75 -10.03
CA ILE A 97 26.65 8.28 -11.37
C ILE A 97 28.09 8.18 -11.86
N GLY A 98 28.28 7.61 -13.04
CA GLY A 98 29.58 7.51 -13.69
C GLY A 98 29.80 8.69 -14.62
N PHE A 99 30.99 9.27 -14.61
CA PHE A 99 31.36 10.35 -15.51
C PHE A 99 32.85 10.28 -15.85
N LYS A 100 33.21 10.87 -16.98
CA LYS A 100 34.56 10.93 -17.49
C LYS A 100 35.06 12.37 -17.41
N ILE A 101 36.18 12.57 -16.74
CA ILE A 101 36.91 13.84 -16.75
C ILE A 101 37.98 13.71 -17.82
N CYS A 102 37.99 14.66 -18.75
CA CYS A 102 38.96 14.68 -19.83
C CYS A 102 39.72 15.99 -19.84
N ASP A 103 41.04 15.84 -19.81
CA ASP A 103 41.99 16.86 -20.19
C ASP A 103 42.36 16.61 -21.67
N PRO A 104 42.99 17.58 -22.35
CA PRO A 104 43.33 17.44 -23.77
C PRO A 104 44.22 16.23 -24.09
N THR A 105 44.96 15.74 -23.09
CA THR A 105 45.96 14.67 -23.21
C THR A 105 45.51 13.33 -22.61
N SER A 106 44.53 13.33 -21.71
CA SER A 106 44.17 12.14 -20.93
C SER A 106 42.77 12.25 -20.37
N CYS A 107 42.14 11.10 -20.10
CA CYS A 107 40.85 11.08 -19.44
C CYS A 107 40.80 10.02 -18.33
N SER A 108 40.14 10.34 -17.22
CA SER A 108 39.82 9.41 -16.14
C SER A 108 38.31 9.18 -16.04
N VAL A 109 37.93 7.96 -15.67
CA VAL A 109 36.54 7.61 -15.35
C VAL A 109 36.38 7.62 -13.85
N GLU A 110 35.39 8.34 -13.38
CA GLU A 110 35.08 8.53 -11.98
C GLU A 110 33.63 8.17 -11.69
N ASN A 111 33.34 7.98 -10.40
CA ASN A 111 31.98 7.79 -9.91
C ASN A 111 31.70 8.79 -8.79
N GLY A 112 30.43 9.15 -8.65
CA GLY A 112 29.96 10.03 -7.59
C GLY A 112 28.48 9.86 -7.30
N ALA A 113 27.97 10.69 -6.40
CA ALA A 113 26.55 10.81 -6.08
C ALA A 113 26.01 12.16 -6.60
N LEU A 114 24.84 12.15 -7.22
CA LEU A 114 24.19 13.31 -7.81
C LEU A 114 23.16 13.89 -6.83
N PHE A 115 23.28 15.18 -6.54
CA PHE A 115 22.36 15.93 -5.69
C PHE A 115 21.74 17.10 -6.45
N LYS A 116 20.45 17.36 -6.21
CA LYS A 116 19.74 18.57 -6.62
C LYS A 116 19.77 19.58 -5.49
N CYS A 117 20.21 20.81 -5.76
CA CYS A 117 20.11 21.91 -4.81
C CYS A 117 18.67 22.45 -4.82
N LEU A 118 17.99 22.40 -3.67
CA LEU A 118 16.61 22.84 -3.51
C LEU A 118 16.58 24.32 -3.10
N TYR A 119 15.83 25.11 -3.85
CA TYR A 119 15.73 26.55 -3.65
C TYR A 119 14.32 27.07 -3.89
N GLY A 120 14.04 28.28 -3.41
CA GLY A 120 12.71 28.90 -3.46
C GLY A 120 11.75 28.43 -2.36
N ALA A 121 10.49 28.84 -2.45
CA ALA A 121 9.47 28.45 -1.48
C ALA A 121 9.22 26.94 -1.58
N PHE A 122 9.33 26.23 -0.46
CA PHE A 122 8.95 24.83 -0.37
C PHE A 122 7.51 24.68 -0.89
N LYS A 123 7.33 23.91 -1.96
CA LYS A 123 6.02 23.50 -2.44
C LYS A 123 5.78 22.11 -1.88
N SER A 124 4.78 22.00 -1.01
CA SER A 124 4.35 20.69 -0.52
C SER A 124 4.05 19.78 -1.70
N LYS A 125 4.67 18.59 -1.67
CA LYS A 125 4.54 17.58 -2.71
C LYS A 125 3.12 17.01 -2.80
N THR A 126 2.28 17.29 -1.80
CA THR A 126 0.98 16.64 -1.63
C THR A 126 -0.15 17.65 -1.73
N GLN A 127 -0.98 17.52 -2.76
CA GLN A 127 -2.28 18.17 -2.78
C GLN A 127 -3.26 17.29 -1.99
N PHE A 128 -3.57 17.69 -0.76
CA PHE A 128 -4.45 16.92 0.11
C PHE A 128 -5.90 16.99 -0.37
N GLN A 129 -6.45 15.84 -0.76
CA GLN A 129 -7.90 15.64 -0.80
C GLN A 129 -8.32 15.15 0.58
N VAL A 130 -9.12 15.95 1.29
CA VAL A 130 -9.58 15.62 2.65
C VAL A 130 -10.84 14.77 2.56
N PRO A 131 -10.83 13.51 3.03
CA PRO A 131 -12.02 12.67 3.02
C PRO A 131 -13.12 13.18 3.97
N VAL A 132 -14.33 12.67 3.79
CA VAL A 132 -15.44 12.89 4.73
C VAL A 132 -15.06 12.34 6.11
N ASP A 133 -15.47 13.04 7.17
CA ASP A 133 -15.14 12.77 8.58
C ASP A 133 -13.65 12.93 8.95
N CYS A 134 -12.85 13.52 8.08
CA CYS A 134 -11.46 13.87 8.34
C CYS A 134 -11.26 15.39 8.44
N GLN A 135 -10.15 15.80 9.06
CA GLN A 135 -9.78 17.20 9.25
C GLN A 135 -8.36 17.43 8.78
N PHE A 136 -8.14 18.49 8.00
CA PHE A 136 -6.81 18.95 7.63
C PHE A 136 -6.27 19.94 8.65
N GLU A 137 -5.03 19.72 9.08
CA GLU A 137 -4.37 20.48 10.13
C GLU A 137 -2.90 20.72 9.75
N HIS A 138 -2.28 21.67 10.43
CA HIS A 138 -0.85 21.91 10.32
C HIS A 138 -0.24 22.40 11.63
N LEU A 139 1.03 22.09 11.83
CA LEU A 139 1.86 22.57 12.92
C LEU A 139 3.14 23.16 12.32
N ALA A 140 3.34 24.46 12.46
CA ALA A 140 4.56 25.14 12.00
C ALA A 140 5.12 26.01 13.12
N ARG A 141 6.43 25.92 13.35
CA ARG A 141 7.15 26.70 14.35
C ARG A 141 8.48 27.14 13.76
N LYS A 142 8.57 28.41 13.34
CA LYS A 142 9.75 28.97 12.64
C LYS A 142 11.07 28.75 13.37
N SER A 143 11.06 28.70 14.70
CA SER A 143 12.27 28.53 15.54
C SER A 143 12.58 27.08 15.91
N GLU A 144 11.76 26.11 15.50
CA GLU A 144 11.97 24.69 15.85
C GLU A 144 12.24 23.87 14.60
N CYS A 145 13.39 23.18 14.59
CA CYS A 145 13.74 22.22 13.55
C CYS A 145 13.68 20.80 14.11
N LYS A 146 12.86 19.95 13.49
CA LYS A 146 12.68 18.55 13.90
C LYS A 146 12.70 17.62 12.68
N THR A 147 13.04 16.36 12.93
CA THR A 147 12.96 15.29 11.94
C THR A 147 11.50 14.98 11.59
N THR A 148 11.28 14.30 10.46
CA THR A 148 9.98 13.83 10.00
C THR A 148 9.23 13.04 11.07
N GLU A 149 9.92 12.13 11.76
CA GLU A 149 9.34 11.28 12.81
C GLU A 149 8.81 12.11 13.99
N ASN A 150 9.61 13.07 14.46
CA ASN A 150 9.22 13.96 15.55
C ASN A 150 7.99 14.80 15.18
N TRP A 151 7.91 15.31 13.95
CA TRP A 151 6.75 16.03 13.47
C TRP A 151 5.51 15.13 13.34
N LYS A 152 5.67 13.91 12.81
CA LYS A 152 4.59 12.92 12.72
C LYS A 152 4.03 12.57 14.11
N ASN A 153 4.89 12.41 15.10
CA ASN A 153 4.49 12.16 16.48
C ASN A 153 3.68 13.32 17.07
N LEU A 154 4.11 14.57 16.85
CA LEU A 154 3.36 15.76 17.26
C LEU A 154 2.02 15.90 16.53
N ALA A 155 1.97 15.57 15.24
CA ALA A 155 0.74 15.54 14.46
C ALA A 155 -0.25 14.48 14.97
N ASN A 156 0.23 13.26 15.29
CA ASN A 156 -0.59 12.22 15.90
C ASN A 156 -1.16 12.66 17.26
N GLN A 157 -0.34 13.30 18.11
CA GLN A 157 -0.81 13.86 19.38
C GLN A 157 -1.89 14.93 19.16
N LYS A 158 -1.73 15.78 18.13
CA LYS A 158 -2.73 16.78 17.75
C LYS A 158 -4.03 16.13 17.29
N CYS A 159 -3.98 15.09 16.46
CA CYS A 159 -5.17 14.34 16.05
C CYS A 159 -5.91 13.74 17.26
N GLN A 160 -5.17 13.10 18.17
CA GLN A 160 -5.72 12.49 19.38
C GLN A 160 -6.28 13.52 20.38
N SER A 161 -5.93 14.80 20.25
CA SER A 161 -6.50 15.89 21.05
C SER A 161 -7.92 16.27 20.62
N PHE A 162 -8.28 16.04 19.34
CA PHE A 162 -9.65 16.22 18.86
C PHE A 162 -10.54 15.05 19.25
N ASN A 163 -10.05 13.83 19.03
CA ASN A 163 -10.73 12.60 19.42
C ASN A 163 -9.69 11.48 19.55
N LYS A 164 -9.78 10.66 20.61
CA LYS A 164 -8.82 9.59 20.89
C LYS A 164 -8.70 8.53 19.78
N ILE A 165 -9.74 8.36 18.96
CA ILE A 165 -9.70 7.42 17.83
C ILE A 165 -9.06 8.03 16.57
N PHE A 166 -8.75 9.33 16.56
CA PHE A 166 -8.19 10.00 15.39
C PHE A 166 -6.69 9.77 15.31
N HIS A 167 -6.20 9.61 14.09
CA HIS A 167 -4.78 9.39 13.77
C HIS A 167 -4.45 10.12 12.46
N VAL A 168 -3.15 10.32 12.22
CA VAL A 168 -2.64 10.87 10.97
C VAL A 168 -2.75 9.80 9.88
N THR A 169 -3.49 10.07 8.81
CA THR A 169 -3.60 9.18 7.63
C THR A 169 -2.71 9.61 6.47
N ASN A 170 -2.50 10.92 6.31
CA ASN A 170 -1.64 11.49 5.28
C ASN A 170 -0.97 12.75 5.82
N TYR A 171 0.27 13.02 5.42
CA TYR A 171 1.02 14.17 5.89
C TYR A 171 2.15 14.57 4.94
N SER A 172 2.62 15.80 5.07
CA SER A 172 3.73 16.38 4.33
C SER A 172 4.45 17.39 5.23
N MET A 173 5.76 17.54 5.05
CA MET A 173 6.50 18.58 5.76
C MET A 173 6.22 19.95 5.12
N ILE A 174 6.37 21.05 5.86
CA ILE A 174 6.03 22.40 5.36
C ILE A 174 7.23 23.16 4.80
N GLN A 175 8.40 23.06 5.43
CA GLN A 175 9.59 23.75 4.97
C GLN A 175 10.83 23.09 5.58
N TRP A 176 11.87 22.99 4.76
CA TRP A 176 13.21 22.60 5.21
C TRP A 176 13.78 23.62 6.20
N CYS A 177 14.62 23.14 7.11
CA CYS A 177 15.51 23.99 7.89
C CYS A 177 16.88 24.13 7.21
N ASP A 178 17.64 25.14 7.63
CA ASP A 178 18.94 25.51 7.04
C ASP A 178 20.06 24.47 7.25
N ALA A 179 19.83 23.41 8.05
CA ALA A 179 20.83 22.39 8.34
C ALA A 179 20.22 21.01 8.61
N PHE A 180 20.98 19.96 8.26
CA PHE A 180 20.72 18.61 8.72
C PHE A 180 21.15 18.50 10.19
N LYS A 181 20.40 17.72 10.97
CA LYS A 181 20.77 17.38 12.35
C LYS A 181 21.21 15.92 12.37
N ASP A 182 22.47 15.67 12.73
CA ASP A 182 23.07 14.33 12.74
C ASP A 182 22.95 13.59 11.39
N GLY A 183 23.00 14.32 10.27
CA GLY A 183 22.85 13.77 8.92
C GLY A 183 21.39 13.46 8.52
N ILE A 184 20.41 13.88 9.33
CA ILE A 184 18.98 13.69 9.06
C ILE A 184 18.36 15.03 8.68
N GLU A 185 17.52 15.02 7.65
CA GLU A 185 16.74 16.18 7.22
C GLU A 185 15.86 16.69 8.36
N THR A 186 15.83 18.01 8.52
CA THR A 186 14.96 18.65 9.49
C THR A 186 14.07 19.70 8.85
N PHE A 187 12.92 19.90 9.47
CA PHE A 187 11.84 20.73 8.98
C PHE A 187 11.30 21.61 10.09
N ASN A 188 10.68 22.73 9.73
CA ASN A 188 10.08 23.65 10.70
C ASN A 188 8.55 23.50 10.84
N GLY A 189 7.96 22.50 10.19
CA GLY A 189 6.54 22.21 10.30
C GLY A 189 6.07 20.99 9.51
N ILE A 190 4.82 20.62 9.77
CA ILE A 190 4.09 19.50 9.17
C ILE A 190 2.64 19.89 8.92
N GLU A 191 2.10 19.46 7.80
CA GLU A 191 0.67 19.48 7.46
C GLU A 191 0.17 18.05 7.31
N PHE A 192 -1.06 17.78 7.75
CA PHE A 192 -1.56 16.42 7.92
C PHE A 192 -3.09 16.35 7.95
N ILE A 193 -3.60 15.14 7.69
CA ILE A 193 -5.02 14.81 7.79
C ILE A 193 -5.24 13.91 9.01
N CYS A 194 -6.10 14.35 9.92
CA CYS A 194 -6.63 13.53 11.00
C CYS A 194 -7.92 12.83 10.56
N CYS A 195 -7.97 11.51 10.67
CA CYS A 195 -9.19 10.73 10.41
C CYS A 195 -9.49 9.79 11.57
N PRO A 196 -10.76 9.43 11.81
CA PRO A 196 -11.11 8.34 12.72
C PRO A 196 -10.51 7.03 12.23
N ASN A 197 -9.94 6.26 13.15
CA ASN A 197 -9.60 4.86 12.89
C ASN A 197 -10.86 4.09 12.52
N LYS A 198 -10.87 3.45 11.34
CA LYS A 198 -11.92 2.50 10.98
C LYS A 198 -11.73 1.28 11.86
N LEU A 199 -12.54 1.16 12.91
CA LEU A 199 -12.61 -0.09 13.68
C LEU A 199 -13.01 -1.22 12.72
N LYS A 200 -12.07 -2.10 12.38
CA LYS A 200 -12.42 -3.37 11.74
C LYS A 200 -13.10 -4.21 12.82
N ASN A 201 -14.43 -4.30 12.74
CA ASN A 201 -15.16 -5.33 13.48
C ASN A 201 -14.71 -6.68 12.91
N VAL A 202 -13.75 -7.34 13.57
CA VAL A 202 -13.48 -8.76 13.34
C VAL A 202 -14.69 -9.50 13.88
N ARG A 203 -15.63 -9.87 13.00
CA ARG A 203 -16.61 -10.91 13.34
C ARG A 203 -15.82 -12.21 13.44
N ILE A 204 -15.60 -12.68 14.66
CA ILE A 204 -15.24 -14.07 14.88
C ILE A 204 -16.51 -14.86 14.55
N GLU A 205 -16.55 -15.49 13.37
CA GLU A 205 -17.50 -16.57 13.11
C GLU A 205 -17.03 -17.81 13.88
N ASP A 206 -17.18 -17.76 15.21
CA ASP A 206 -17.19 -18.95 16.04
C ASP A 206 -18.63 -19.14 16.54
N GLU A 207 -19.33 -20.10 15.95
CA GLU A 207 -20.58 -20.62 16.48
C GLU A 207 -20.31 -21.37 17.80
N ASN A 208 -20.16 -20.63 18.90
CA ASN A 208 -20.48 -21.05 20.28
C ASN A 208 -19.92 -20.05 21.30
N ILE A 209 -20.52 -18.86 21.43
CA ILE A 209 -20.34 -18.05 22.64
C ILE A 209 -21.71 -17.47 23.04
N ASP A 210 -22.25 -18.03 24.13
CA ASP A 210 -23.31 -17.41 24.93
C ASP A 210 -22.78 -16.08 25.51
N SER A 211 -23.59 -15.06 25.33
CA SER A 211 -23.26 -13.65 25.46
C SER A 211 -22.86 -13.22 26.86
N GLN A 212 -21.58 -12.89 27.07
CA GLN A 212 -21.15 -11.79 27.93
C GLN A 212 -20.03 -10.98 27.27
N GLN A 213 -20.49 -9.99 26.50
CA GLN A 213 -19.89 -8.72 26.15
C GLN A 213 -18.49 -8.45 26.76
N PHE A 214 -17.44 -8.69 25.97
CA PHE A 214 -16.17 -7.96 26.08
C PHE A 214 -15.71 -7.61 24.66
N VAL A 215 -16.01 -6.38 24.23
CA VAL A 215 -15.43 -5.80 23.03
C VAL A 215 -13.97 -5.51 23.35
N THR A 216 -13.06 -6.40 22.93
CA THR A 216 -11.63 -6.09 22.92
C THR A 216 -11.36 -5.19 21.72
N ASN A 217 -11.31 -3.87 21.95
CA ASN A 217 -10.83 -2.91 20.95
C ASN A 217 -9.34 -3.18 20.69
N TYR A 218 -9.01 -3.71 19.51
CA TYR A 218 -7.63 -3.88 19.06
C TYR A 218 -7.30 -2.85 17.98
N TYR A 219 -6.28 -2.03 18.22
CA TYR A 219 -5.73 -1.09 17.26
C TYR A 219 -4.77 -1.85 16.33
N SER A 220 -4.99 -1.77 15.03
CA SER A 220 -4.08 -2.31 14.03
C SER A 220 -3.21 -1.16 13.53
N ASP A 221 -1.94 -1.16 13.92
CA ASP A 221 -0.92 -0.38 13.21
C ASP A 221 -0.58 -1.15 11.93
N ASP A 222 -0.69 -0.48 10.78
CA ASP A 222 -0.20 -0.99 9.52
C ASP A 222 1.33 -1.10 9.60
N VAL A 223 1.83 -2.33 9.78
CA VAL A 223 3.24 -2.67 9.61
C VAL A 223 3.52 -2.73 8.11
N GLU A 224 4.02 -1.63 7.56
CA GLU A 224 4.76 -1.65 6.31
C GLU A 224 6.19 -2.14 6.63
N LEU A 225 6.50 -3.33 6.14
CA LEU A 225 7.80 -4.00 6.29
C LEU A 225 8.91 -3.15 5.70
N LEU A 226 9.70 -2.46 6.54
CA LEU A 226 11.12 -2.23 6.24
C LEU A 226 11.99 -2.24 7.51
N ASP A 227 12.95 -3.14 7.42
CA ASP A 227 14.25 -3.23 8.04
C ASP A 227 14.44 -3.94 9.39
N SER A 228 15.42 -4.84 9.32
CA SER A 228 15.81 -5.82 10.31
C SER A 228 16.77 -5.14 11.28
N ASN A 229 16.45 -5.14 12.57
CA ASN A 229 17.36 -5.45 13.70
C ASN A 229 16.89 -4.79 15.00
N ASN A 230 16.64 -5.64 16.00
CA ASN A 230 16.58 -5.35 17.44
C ASN A 230 15.52 -4.37 17.95
N LEU A 231 14.33 -4.91 18.25
CA LEU A 231 13.55 -4.47 19.40
C LEU A 231 13.17 -5.68 20.26
N VAL A 232 13.98 -5.94 21.29
CA VAL A 232 13.63 -6.83 22.40
C VAL A 232 12.70 -6.04 23.32
N TYR A 233 11.39 -6.31 23.26
CA TYR A 233 10.46 -5.86 24.28
C TYR A 233 10.36 -6.91 25.39
N ASN A 234 10.67 -6.52 26.63
CA ASN A 234 10.44 -7.32 27.82
C ASN A 234 8.93 -7.46 28.04
N VAL A 235 8.33 -8.53 27.51
CA VAL A 235 6.96 -8.92 27.85
C VAL A 235 7.00 -9.64 29.19
N LYS A 236 6.49 -8.98 30.24
CA LYS A 236 6.18 -9.66 31.50
C LYS A 236 4.94 -10.54 31.25
N LEU A 237 5.18 -11.82 30.98
CA LEU A 237 4.14 -12.83 30.89
C LEU A 237 3.39 -12.87 32.23
N ILE A 238 2.12 -12.48 32.21
CA ILE A 238 1.19 -12.77 33.30
C ILE A 238 0.80 -14.24 33.11
N ASP A 239 1.22 -15.09 34.05
CA ASP A 239 0.85 -16.50 34.07
C ASP A 239 -0.68 -16.65 34.07
N LYS A 240 -1.21 -17.41 33.10
CA LYS A 240 -2.63 -17.81 33.10
C LYS A 240 -2.90 -18.70 34.33
N PRO A 241 -4.05 -18.55 35.01
CA PRO A 241 -4.39 -19.45 36.11
C PRO A 241 -4.53 -20.89 35.59
N LYS A 242 -3.84 -21.83 36.27
CA LYS A 242 -3.97 -23.28 36.06
C LYS A 242 -5.45 -23.67 36.19
N LYS A 243 -6.07 -24.14 35.11
CA LYS A 243 -7.42 -24.72 35.14
C LYS A 243 -7.36 -26.10 35.78
N ASP A 244 -8.07 -26.25 36.90
CA ASP A 244 -8.16 -27.50 37.65
C ASP A 244 -8.82 -28.63 36.83
N GLU A 245 -8.14 -29.77 36.72
CA GLU A 245 -8.58 -30.96 35.97
C GLU A 245 -9.88 -31.60 36.48
N LYS A 246 -10.33 -31.27 37.69
CA LYS A 246 -11.52 -31.88 38.31
C LYS A 246 -12.83 -31.49 37.63
N PHE A 247 -12.86 -30.37 36.90
CA PHE A 247 -14.10 -29.86 36.28
C PHE A 247 -14.50 -30.61 34.99
N LYS A 248 -13.57 -31.33 34.35
CA LYS A 248 -13.86 -32.06 33.10
C LYS A 248 -14.62 -33.36 33.34
N PHE A 249 -14.38 -34.05 34.47
CA PHE A 249 -14.95 -35.38 34.72
C PHE A 249 -16.47 -35.34 34.99
N LEU A 250 -16.97 -34.24 35.56
CA LEU A 250 -18.40 -34.08 35.88
C LEU A 250 -19.26 -33.81 34.64
N GLY A 251 -18.68 -33.15 33.62
CA GLY A 251 -19.37 -32.84 32.36
C GLY A 251 -19.68 -34.11 31.54
N TYR A 252 -18.71 -35.01 31.38
CA TYR A 252 -18.88 -36.20 30.54
C TYR A 252 -19.96 -37.15 31.06
N ALA A 253 -20.07 -37.32 32.39
CA ALA A 253 -21.11 -38.16 32.98
C ALA A 253 -22.52 -37.69 32.60
N THR A 254 -22.78 -36.37 32.67
CA THR A 254 -24.11 -35.80 32.33
C THR A 254 -24.44 -35.94 30.85
N THR A 255 -23.46 -35.81 29.95
CA THR A 255 -23.68 -35.98 28.52
C THR A 255 -23.99 -37.43 28.13
N PHE A 256 -23.36 -38.42 28.78
CA PHE A 256 -23.63 -39.84 28.51
C PHE A 256 -25.04 -40.25 28.93
N PHE A 257 -25.55 -39.74 30.06
CA PHE A 257 -26.93 -40.01 30.49
C PHE A 257 -27.97 -39.41 29.54
N LEU A 258 -27.75 -38.19 29.04
CA LEU A 258 -28.67 -37.55 28.08
C LEU A 258 -28.71 -38.30 26.75
N ILE A 259 -27.55 -38.67 26.20
CA ILE A 259 -27.48 -39.43 24.94
C ILE A 259 -28.15 -40.80 25.10
N GLY A 260 -27.89 -41.50 26.22
CA GLY A 260 -28.56 -42.77 26.52
C GLY A 260 -30.09 -42.64 26.58
N PHE A 261 -30.59 -41.59 27.24
CA PHE A 261 -32.03 -41.32 27.30
C PHE A 261 -32.64 -41.09 25.92
N PHE A 262 -32.03 -40.26 25.08
CA PHE A 262 -32.52 -40.01 23.71
C PHE A 262 -32.54 -41.28 22.86
N MET A 263 -31.51 -42.14 22.96
CA MET A 263 -31.47 -43.40 22.21
C MET A 263 -32.60 -44.35 22.61
N THR A 264 -32.94 -44.44 23.90
CA THR A 264 -34.06 -45.28 24.36
C THR A 264 -35.42 -44.78 23.86
N VAL A 265 -35.64 -43.46 23.88
CA VAL A 265 -36.85 -42.84 23.36
C VAL A 265 -36.96 -43.05 21.85
N PHE A 266 -35.85 -42.91 21.12
CA PHE A 266 -35.82 -43.10 19.68
C PHE A 266 -36.17 -44.53 19.26
N VAL A 267 -35.61 -45.54 19.94
CA VAL A 267 -35.94 -46.95 19.70
C VAL A 267 -37.42 -47.23 19.99
N PHE A 268 -37.99 -46.64 21.05
CA PHE A 268 -39.41 -46.82 21.39
C PHE A 268 -40.34 -46.19 20.35
N ILE A 269 -40.01 -45.00 19.84
CA ILE A 269 -40.73 -44.33 18.75
C ILE A 269 -40.64 -45.18 17.47
N PHE A 270 -39.45 -45.63 17.11
CA PHE A 270 -39.24 -46.48 15.93
C PHE A 270 -40.03 -47.79 16.03
N TYR A 271 -40.04 -48.44 17.19
CA TYR A 271 -40.84 -49.64 17.43
C TYR A 271 -42.35 -49.38 17.25
N ARG A 272 -42.86 -48.23 17.73
CA ARG A 272 -44.27 -47.85 17.52
C ARG A 272 -44.61 -47.57 16.06
N ILE A 273 -43.73 -46.89 15.32
CA ILE A 273 -43.90 -46.65 13.88
C ILE A 273 -43.90 -47.97 13.12
N PHE A 274 -42.94 -48.85 13.40
CA PHE A 274 -42.81 -50.14 12.72
C PHE A 274 -44.01 -51.06 13.01
N LYS A 275 -44.53 -51.06 14.24
CA LYS A 275 -45.75 -51.79 14.62
C LYS A 275 -47.01 -51.22 13.95
N LYS A 276 -47.08 -49.90 13.74
CA LYS A 276 -48.19 -49.24 13.01
C LYS A 276 -48.17 -49.60 11.52
N ASN A 277 -46.98 -49.60 10.90
CA ASN A 277 -46.84 -49.94 9.48
C ASN A 277 -47.19 -51.42 9.21
N ARG A 278 -46.82 -52.35 10.10
CA ARG A 278 -47.25 -53.76 9.98
C ARG A 278 -48.77 -53.97 9.97
N LYS A 279 -49.54 -53.09 10.61
CA LYS A 279 -51.03 -53.14 10.58
C LYS A 279 -51.61 -52.54 9.30
N SER A 280 -50.90 -51.60 8.66
CA SER A 280 -51.32 -50.94 7.41
C SER A 280 -51.15 -51.85 6.18
N ASP A 281 -50.09 -52.66 6.14
CA ASP A 281 -49.78 -53.48 4.96
C ASP A 281 -50.76 -54.64 4.73
N ILE A 282 -51.37 -55.17 5.79
CA ILE A 282 -52.40 -56.23 5.69
C ILE A 282 -53.71 -55.70 5.08
N LEU A 283 -54.01 -54.39 5.21
CA LEU A 283 -55.23 -53.79 4.68
C LEU A 283 -55.10 -53.37 3.20
N ARG A 284 -53.89 -53.01 2.74
CA ARG A 284 -53.62 -52.59 1.35
C ARG A 284 -53.71 -53.75 0.36
N GLN A 285 -53.37 -54.97 0.79
CA GLN A 285 -53.36 -56.14 -0.09
C GLN A 285 -54.76 -56.62 -0.51
N ARG A 286 -55.83 -56.27 0.23
CA ARG A 286 -57.23 -56.62 -0.11
C ARG A 286 -57.96 -55.60 -0.99
N LEU A 287 -57.49 -54.34 -1.07
CA LEU A 287 -58.11 -53.27 -1.86
C LEU A 287 -57.43 -53.04 -3.22
N GLY A 288 -56.20 -53.51 -3.42
CA GLY A 288 -55.48 -53.38 -4.70
C GLY A 288 -55.94 -54.34 -5.81
N GLN A 289 -56.62 -55.44 -5.47
CA GLN A 289 -56.99 -56.48 -6.45
C GLN A 289 -58.29 -56.18 -7.22
N HIS A 290 -59.08 -55.20 -6.77
CA HIS A 290 -60.36 -54.83 -7.39
C HIS A 290 -60.27 -53.66 -8.37
N ILE A 291 -59.22 -52.84 -8.33
CA ILE A 291 -59.09 -51.62 -9.14
C ILE A 291 -58.42 -51.91 -10.49
N ASP A 292 -57.50 -52.88 -10.52
CA ASP A 292 -56.71 -53.21 -11.72
C ASP A 292 -57.53 -53.93 -12.82
N LYS A 293 -58.65 -54.56 -12.45
CA LYS A 293 -59.47 -55.36 -13.38
C LYS A 293 -60.44 -54.52 -14.24
N ASP A 294 -60.80 -53.32 -13.80
CA ASP A 294 -61.76 -52.45 -14.51
C ASP A 294 -61.06 -51.51 -15.51
N GLN A 295 -59.80 -51.11 -15.28
CA GLN A 295 -59.08 -50.20 -16.18
C GLN A 295 -58.69 -50.87 -17.51
N ASP A 296 -58.27 -52.13 -17.49
CA ASP A 296 -57.92 -52.87 -18.71
C ASP A 296 -59.13 -53.15 -19.63
N SER A 297 -60.34 -53.24 -19.05
CA SER A 297 -61.56 -53.43 -19.84
C SER A 297 -61.96 -52.18 -20.63
N GLN A 298 -61.79 -50.99 -20.03
CA GLN A 298 -62.10 -49.71 -20.70
C GLN A 298 -61.08 -49.38 -21.79
N LEU A 299 -59.79 -49.66 -21.56
CA LEU A 299 -58.74 -49.43 -22.56
C LEU A 299 -58.89 -50.32 -23.80
N ASN A 300 -59.31 -51.58 -23.63
CA ASN A 300 -59.56 -52.49 -24.77
C ASN A 300 -60.78 -52.07 -25.61
N GLN A 301 -61.82 -51.50 -25.00
CA GLN A 301 -62.97 -50.96 -25.74
C GLN A 301 -62.63 -49.73 -26.59
N MET A 302 -61.64 -48.92 -26.18
CA MET A 302 -61.17 -47.75 -26.93
C MET A 302 -60.24 -48.09 -28.09
N GLN A 303 -59.66 -49.29 -28.12
CA GLN A 303 -58.81 -49.76 -29.23
C GLN A 303 -59.60 -50.52 -30.31
N ILE A 304 -60.74 -51.13 -29.95
CA ILE A 304 -61.60 -51.89 -30.87
C ILE A 304 -62.55 -50.97 -31.65
N ASN A 305 -63.01 -49.89 -31.02
CA ASN A 305 -63.82 -48.88 -31.68
C ASN A 305 -62.91 -47.70 -32.02
N GLY A 306 -62.49 -47.58 -33.27
CA GLY A 306 -61.67 -46.47 -33.73
C GLY A 306 -62.24 -45.13 -33.26
N TYR A 307 -61.41 -44.34 -32.59
CA TYR A 307 -61.79 -43.03 -32.09
C TYR A 307 -61.97 -42.07 -33.27
N GLU A 308 -63.21 -41.85 -33.70
CA GLU A 308 -63.54 -40.77 -34.63
C GLU A 308 -63.52 -39.44 -33.87
N ASN A 309 -62.58 -38.57 -34.25
CA ASN A 309 -62.47 -37.22 -33.72
C ASN A 309 -63.69 -36.39 -34.17
N PRO A 310 -64.56 -35.92 -33.24
CA PRO A 310 -65.81 -35.24 -33.58
C PRO A 310 -65.63 -33.89 -34.29
N THR A 311 -64.40 -33.38 -34.41
CA THR A 311 -64.10 -32.11 -35.09
C THR A 311 -64.25 -32.21 -36.62
N TYR A 312 -64.09 -33.40 -37.22
CA TYR A 312 -64.22 -33.55 -38.67
C TYR A 312 -65.67 -33.59 -39.17
N LYS A 313 -66.63 -34.00 -38.31
CA LYS A 313 -68.04 -34.07 -38.67
C LYS A 313 -68.70 -32.69 -38.90
N PHE A 314 -68.10 -31.62 -38.38
CA PHE A 314 -68.62 -30.25 -38.56
C PHE A 314 -68.36 -29.66 -39.95
N PHE A 315 -67.37 -30.18 -40.70
CA PHE A 315 -66.99 -29.60 -41.99
C PHE A 315 -67.59 -30.33 -43.19
N ASP A 316 -68.10 -31.55 -43.00
CA ASP A 316 -68.82 -32.28 -44.05
C ASP A 316 -70.28 -31.82 -44.21
N ASP A 317 -70.90 -31.31 -43.14
CA ASP A 317 -72.33 -30.96 -43.13
C ASP A 317 -72.67 -29.57 -43.75
N GLN A 318 -71.68 -28.73 -44.11
CA GLN A 318 -71.95 -27.36 -44.62
C GLN A 318 -71.58 -27.08 -46.08
N ASN A 319 -71.05 -28.04 -46.84
CA ASN A 319 -70.69 -27.82 -48.26
C ASN A 319 -71.31 -28.83 -49.23
N GLY A 320 -72.48 -29.38 -48.89
CA GLY A 320 -73.22 -30.33 -49.73
C GLY A 320 -74.68 -29.93 -50.00
N SER A 321 -74.94 -28.84 -50.72
CA SER A 321 -76.06 -28.73 -51.69
C SER A 321 -76.08 -27.39 -52.42
N LEU A 322 -76.08 -27.50 -53.75
CA LEU A 322 -76.66 -26.57 -54.71
C LEU A 322 -78.17 -26.41 -54.47
#